data_AF-A0AAV8ES25-F1
#
_entry.id   AF-A0AAV8ES25-F1
#
_cell.length_a   1.000
_cell.length_b   1.000
_cell.length_c   1.000
_cell.angle_alpha   90.00
_cell.angle_beta   90.00
_cell.angle_gamma   90.00
#
_symmetry.space_group_name_H-M   'P 1'
#
loop_
_entity.id
_entity.type
_entity.pdbx_description
1 polymer ?
#
loop_
_entity_poly.entity_id
_entity_poly.type
_entity_poly.pdbx_seq_one_letter_code
_entity_poly.pdbx_strand_id
1 'polypeptide(L)'
;MEKQLNGAQRGHQKDMKRIEKKGARQICLSKRCNGLFKKASELSTLCGAEVAIIVYSPAGKPYTFGCPAVDPIINKFLSDNSDQPDHFSSANNSQNLHQGAIISHLNQQYADTLSRLDTETLQQLMMLQGLKQAAKESPKVYLG
;
A
#
# COMPACT_ATOMS: atom_id res chain seq x y z
N MET A 1 -44.46 20.83 -15.63
CA MET A 1 -43.01 20.51 -15.57
C MET A 1 -42.84 19.25 -14.75
N GLU A 2 -42.94 18.08 -15.37
CA GLU A 2 -42.63 16.81 -14.72
C GLU A 2 -41.12 16.65 -14.60
N LYS A 3 -40.62 16.50 -13.38
CA LYS A 3 -39.23 16.16 -13.11
C LYS A 3 -39.06 14.66 -13.28
N GLN A 4 -38.19 14.25 -14.20
CA GLN A 4 -37.75 12.87 -14.35
C GLN A 4 -37.05 12.40 -13.05
N LEU A 5 -37.54 11.29 -12.50
CA LEU A 5 -36.92 10.60 -11.37
C LEU A 5 -35.66 9.88 -11.86
N ASN A 6 -34.50 10.28 -11.35
CA ASN A 6 -33.22 9.62 -11.59
C ASN A 6 -33.28 8.16 -11.15
N GLY A 7 -33.05 7.25 -12.10
CA GLY A 7 -33.08 5.80 -11.88
C GLY A 7 -32.01 5.36 -10.89
N ALA A 8 -32.43 4.89 -9.71
CA ALA A 8 -31.58 4.17 -8.78
C ALA A 8 -31.02 2.91 -9.48
N GLN A 9 -29.70 2.83 -9.64
CA GLN A 9 -29.03 1.64 -10.16
C GLN A 9 -29.21 0.50 -9.16
N ARG A 10 -30.11 -0.43 -9.49
CA ARG A 10 -30.33 -1.67 -8.72
C ARG A 10 -29.02 -2.45 -8.66
N GLY A 11 -28.74 -3.05 -7.50
CA GLY A 11 -27.55 -3.89 -7.27
C GLY A 11 -27.39 -4.93 -8.38
N HIS A 12 -26.23 -4.94 -9.02
CA HIS A 12 -25.93 -5.90 -10.09
C HIS A 12 -25.57 -7.26 -9.50
N GLN A 13 -26.59 -8.07 -9.19
CA GLN A 13 -26.37 -9.47 -8.82
C GLN A 13 -26.04 -10.28 -10.08
N LYS A 14 -24.90 -10.99 -10.05
CA LYS A 14 -24.48 -11.91 -11.11
C LYS A 14 -24.55 -13.31 -10.58
N ASP A 15 -25.11 -14.22 -11.36
CA ASP A 15 -25.12 -15.65 -11.06
C ASP A 15 -23.69 -16.16 -10.78
N MET A 16 -23.57 -17.10 -9.83
CA MET A 16 -22.32 -17.81 -9.56
C MET A 16 -22.11 -18.94 -10.58
N LYS A 17 -21.98 -18.56 -11.85
CA LYS A 17 -21.64 -19.46 -12.97
C LYS A 17 -20.61 -18.82 -13.87
N ARG A 18 -20.04 -19.61 -14.78
CA ARG A 18 -19.11 -19.09 -15.78
C ARG A 18 -19.82 -18.04 -16.65
N ILE A 19 -19.15 -16.90 -16.86
CA ILE A 19 -19.63 -15.86 -17.78
C ILE A 19 -19.21 -16.27 -19.19
N GLU A 20 -20.17 -16.54 -20.05
CA GLU A 20 -19.87 -17.05 -21.40
C GLU A 20 -19.30 -15.97 -22.32
N LYS A 21 -19.88 -14.78 -22.32
CA LYS A 21 -19.42 -13.65 -23.14
C LYS A 21 -18.00 -13.22 -22.73
N LYS A 22 -17.01 -13.45 -23.60
CA LYS A 22 -15.58 -13.20 -23.36
C LYS A 22 -15.29 -11.80 -22.81
N GLY A 23 -15.82 -10.74 -23.43
CA GLY A 23 -15.61 -9.36 -22.97
C GLY A 23 -16.18 -9.10 -21.57
N ALA A 24 -17.39 -9.59 -21.30
CA ALA A 24 -18.00 -9.47 -19.98
C ALA A 24 -17.21 -10.27 -18.92
N ARG A 25 -16.71 -11.46 -19.28
CA ARG A 25 -15.86 -12.28 -18.42
C ARG A 25 -14.55 -11.56 -18.09
N GLN A 26 -13.89 -10.95 -19.06
CA GLN A 26 -12.64 -10.19 -18.84
C GLN A 26 -12.86 -8.99 -17.91
N ILE A 27 -13.92 -8.21 -18.16
CA ILE A 27 -14.27 -7.07 -17.29
C ILE A 27 -14.57 -7.54 -15.86
N CYS A 28 -15.30 -8.65 -15.72
CA CYS A 28 -15.60 -9.22 -14.41
C CYS A 28 -14.37 -9.74 -13.69
N LEU A 29 -13.45 -10.41 -14.40
CA LEU A 29 -12.18 -10.85 -13.84
C LEU A 29 -11.44 -9.65 -13.25
N SER A 30 -11.23 -8.58 -14.02
CA SER A 30 -10.54 -7.39 -13.54
C SER A 30 -11.23 -6.77 -12.32
N LYS A 31 -12.57 -6.62 -12.35
CA LYS A 31 -13.31 -6.05 -11.21
C LYS A 31 -13.24 -6.95 -9.96
N ARG A 32 -13.35 -8.28 -10.12
CA ARG A 32 -13.29 -9.23 -9.01
C ARG A 32 -11.88 -9.34 -8.43
N CYS A 33 -10.83 -9.40 -9.25
CA CYS A 33 -9.44 -9.38 -8.79
C CYS A 33 -9.16 -8.11 -7.98
N ASN A 34 -9.56 -6.93 -8.48
CA ASN A 34 -9.36 -5.69 -7.74
C ASN A 34 -10.11 -5.68 -6.40
N GLY A 35 -11.35 -6.18 -6.35
CA GLY A 35 -12.10 -6.31 -5.10
C GLY A 35 -11.45 -7.30 -4.14
N LEU A 36 -10.98 -8.43 -4.64
CA LEU A 36 -10.26 -9.45 -3.87
C LEU A 36 -8.95 -8.89 -3.28
N PHE A 37 -8.17 -8.16 -4.05
CA PHE A 37 -6.91 -7.56 -3.59
C PHE A 37 -7.13 -6.51 -2.50
N LYS A 38 -8.20 -5.71 -2.60
CA LYS A 38 -8.60 -4.79 -1.53
C LYS A 38 -8.90 -5.54 -0.23
N LYS A 39 -9.69 -6.62 -0.31
CA LYS A 39 -10.01 -7.44 0.87
C LYS A 39 -8.80 -8.16 1.44
N ALA A 40 -7.89 -8.64 0.59
CA ALA A 40 -6.63 -9.22 1.02
C ALA A 40 -5.73 -8.20 1.75
N SER A 41 -5.68 -6.96 1.25
CA SER A 41 -4.96 -5.86 1.89
C SER A 41 -5.57 -5.49 3.24
N GLU A 42 -6.90 -5.36 3.32
CA GLU A 42 -7.61 -5.13 4.59
C GLU A 42 -7.30 -6.25 5.60
N LEU A 43 -7.40 -7.51 5.19
CA LEU A 43 -7.13 -8.68 6.04
C LEU A 43 -5.69 -8.70 6.54
N SER A 44 -4.72 -8.50 5.64
CA SER A 44 -3.30 -8.46 6.00
C SER A 44 -3.00 -7.33 6.98
N THR A 45 -3.59 -6.15 6.76
CA THR A 45 -3.44 -5.00 7.67
C THR A 45 -4.06 -5.25 9.05
N LEU A 46 -5.27 -5.81 9.10
CA LEU A 46 -6.00 -6.00 10.36
C LEU A 46 -5.42 -7.13 11.22
N CYS A 47 -4.93 -8.19 10.58
CA CYS A 47 -4.51 -9.40 11.27
C CYS A 47 -2.99 -9.62 11.26
N GLY A 48 -2.22 -8.79 10.55
CA GLY A 48 -0.80 -9.04 10.30
C GLY A 48 -0.56 -10.31 9.48
N ALA A 49 -1.55 -10.75 8.70
CA ALA A 49 -1.48 -12.01 7.98
C ALA A 49 -0.61 -11.88 6.72
N GLU A 50 0.29 -12.84 6.49
CA GLU A 50 0.99 -12.99 5.21
C GLU A 50 0.02 -13.55 4.16
N VAL A 51 -0.22 -12.82 3.08
CA VAL A 51 -1.19 -13.21 2.04
C VAL A 51 -0.56 -13.13 0.65
N ALA A 52 -0.66 -14.21 -0.13
CA ALA A 52 -0.32 -14.25 -1.55
C ALA A 52 -1.51 -14.74 -2.38
N ILE A 53 -1.79 -14.04 -3.49
CA ILE A 53 -2.87 -14.38 -4.42
C ILE A 53 -2.32 -14.35 -5.84
N ILE A 54 -2.57 -15.42 -6.61
CA ILE A 54 -2.26 -15.51 -8.03
C ILE A 54 -3.53 -15.89 -8.80
N VAL A 55 -3.89 -15.09 -9.79
CA VAL A 55 -5.02 -15.37 -10.69
C VAL A 55 -4.56 -15.29 -12.13
N TYR A 56 -4.72 -16.38 -12.89
CA TYR A 56 -4.42 -16.39 -14.32
C TYR A 56 -5.63 -15.97 -15.14
N SER A 57 -5.43 -15.01 -16.05
CA SER A 57 -6.41 -14.77 -17.11
C SER A 57 -6.45 -15.95 -18.09
N PRO A 58 -7.54 -16.09 -18.88
CA PRO A 58 -7.58 -17.05 -19.97
C PRO A 58 -6.44 -16.90 -21.01
N ALA A 59 -5.76 -15.75 -21.03
CA ALA A 59 -4.60 -15.49 -21.88
C ALA A 59 -3.27 -15.91 -21.24
N GLY A 60 -3.28 -16.54 -20.07
CA GLY A 60 -2.08 -16.96 -19.34
C GLY A 60 -1.37 -15.84 -18.58
N LYS A 61 -1.84 -14.59 -18.64
CA LYS A 61 -1.26 -13.48 -17.89
C LYS A 61 -1.69 -13.55 -16.41
N PRO A 62 -0.75 -13.56 -15.45
CA PRO A 62 -1.07 -13.55 -14.02
C PRO A 62 -1.45 -12.14 -13.52
N TYR A 63 -2.35 -12.12 -12.55
CA TYR A 63 -2.66 -11.00 -11.65
C TYR A 63 -2.22 -11.43 -10.27
N THR A 64 -1.36 -10.66 -9.62
CA THR A 64 -0.77 -11.03 -8.34
C THR A 64 -1.00 -9.98 -7.27
N PHE A 65 -1.12 -10.43 -6.03
CA PHE A 65 -1.10 -9.61 -4.82
C PHE A 65 -0.28 -10.35 -3.77
N GLY A 66 0.59 -9.63 -3.07
CA GLY A 66 1.40 -10.18 -2.00
C GLY A 66 1.57 -9.15 -0.88
N CYS A 67 1.44 -9.58 0.36
CA CYS A 67 1.78 -8.78 1.53
C CYS A 67 2.55 -9.68 2.51
N PRO A 68 3.86 -9.47 2.72
CA PRO A 68 4.66 -8.33 2.24
C PRO A 68 5.04 -8.37 0.75
N ALA A 69 5.24 -9.55 0.16
CA ALA A 69 5.50 -9.74 -1.26
C ALA A 69 5.09 -11.16 -1.68
N VAL A 70 4.90 -11.38 -2.99
CA VAL A 70 4.40 -12.67 -3.51
C VAL A 70 5.46 -13.77 -3.39
N ASP A 71 6.66 -13.53 -3.89
CA ASP A 71 7.70 -14.57 -3.99
C ASP A 71 8.15 -15.12 -2.62
N PRO A 72 8.39 -14.30 -1.58
CA PRO A 72 8.81 -14.82 -0.27
C PRO A 72 7.76 -15.75 0.35
N ILE A 73 6.48 -15.42 0.22
CA ILE A 73 5.38 -16.22 0.75
C ILE A 73 5.29 -17.56 0.02
N ILE A 74 5.42 -17.53 -1.31
CA ILE A 74 5.41 -18.76 -2.12
C ILE A 74 6.62 -19.63 -1.79
N ASN A 75 7.82 -19.04 -1.72
CA ASN A 75 9.04 -19.78 -1.41
C ASN A 75 8.97 -20.43 -0.03
N LYS A 76 8.48 -19.71 0.98
CA LYS A 76 8.22 -20.24 2.32
C LYS A 76 7.23 -21.40 2.26
N PHE A 77 6.08 -21.20 1.62
CA PHE A 77 5.08 -22.26 1.46
C PHE A 77 5.65 -23.51 0.79
N LEU A 78 6.42 -23.37 -0.30
CA LEU A 78 7.02 -24.51 -0.98
C LEU A 78 8.11 -25.20 -0.16
N SER A 79 8.90 -24.44 0.60
CA SER A 79 9.96 -24.96 1.47
C SER A 79 9.36 -25.76 2.64
N ASP A 80 8.30 -25.24 3.27
CA ASP A 80 7.60 -25.91 4.38
C ASP A 80 6.96 -27.25 3.95
N ASN A 81 6.68 -27.44 2.65
CA ASN A 81 6.15 -28.70 2.11
C ASN A 81 7.24 -29.69 1.67
N SER A 82 8.53 -29.33 1.78
CA SER A 82 9.65 -30.14 1.30
C SER A 82 10.32 -31.03 2.36
N ASP A 83 9.82 -31.04 3.60
CA ASP A 83 10.36 -31.90 4.66
C ASP A 83 9.84 -33.35 4.54
N GLN A 84 10.59 -34.15 3.77
CA GLN A 84 11.17 -35.36 4.35
C GLN A 84 12.20 -34.93 5.40
N PRO A 85 12.31 -35.61 6.56
CA PRO A 85 13.23 -35.20 7.60
C PRO A 85 14.64 -35.58 7.19
N ASP A 86 15.53 -34.61 6.93
CA ASP A 86 16.97 -34.76 7.20
C ASP A 86 17.73 -33.42 7.12
N HIS A 87 18.16 -32.96 8.30
CA HIS A 87 19.45 -32.32 8.62
C HIS A 87 19.93 -31.02 7.90
N PHE A 88 19.93 -29.92 8.68
CA PHE A 88 20.89 -28.79 8.73
C PHE A 88 20.99 -27.78 7.55
N SER A 89 20.24 -26.69 7.71
CA SER A 89 20.54 -25.26 7.44
C SER A 89 21.80 -24.89 6.65
N SER A 90 21.63 -24.41 5.42
CA SER A 90 22.57 -23.45 4.81
C SER A 90 21.98 -22.67 3.61
N ALA A 91 20.79 -22.07 3.75
CA ALA A 91 20.26 -21.13 2.74
C ALA A 91 19.86 -19.75 3.32
N ASN A 92 19.88 -19.60 4.65
CA ASN A 92 19.30 -18.44 5.33
C ASN A 92 20.20 -17.18 5.31
N ASN A 93 21.49 -17.28 4.96
CA ASN A 93 22.39 -16.12 5.05
C ASN A 93 22.16 -15.07 3.95
N SER A 94 21.84 -15.48 2.72
CA SER A 94 21.70 -14.55 1.60
C SER A 94 20.43 -13.71 1.66
N GLN A 95 19.32 -14.29 2.16
CA GLN A 95 18.04 -13.57 2.30
C GLN A 95 18.06 -12.59 3.49
N ASN A 96 18.69 -12.95 4.61
CA ASN A 96 18.85 -12.05 5.74
C ASN A 96 19.68 -10.80 5.40
N LEU A 97 20.75 -10.94 4.61
CA LEU A 97 21.58 -9.80 4.20
C LEU A 97 20.80 -8.80 3.33
N HIS A 98 19.99 -9.30 2.38
CA HIS A 98 19.18 -8.43 1.52
C HIS A 98 18.07 -7.73 2.31
N GLN A 99 17.41 -8.44 3.23
CA GLN A 99 16.38 -7.86 4.08
C GLN A 99 16.95 -6.82 5.06
N GLY A 100 18.14 -7.06 5.61
CA GLY A 100 18.86 -6.08 6.42
C GLY A 100 19.21 -4.80 5.66
N ALA A 101 19.64 -4.91 4.40
CA ALA A 101 19.93 -3.75 3.56
C ALA A 101 18.67 -2.90 3.28
N ILE A 102 17.53 -3.55 2.99
CA ILE A 102 16.24 -2.86 2.77
C ILE A 102 15.79 -2.12 4.04
N ILE A 103 15.85 -2.80 5.19
CA ILE A 103 15.47 -2.21 6.48
C ILE A 103 16.39 -1.03 6.82
N SER A 104 17.69 -1.17 6.64
CA SER A 104 18.65 -0.09 6.85
C SER A 104 18.37 1.11 5.94
N HIS A 105 18.04 0.87 4.67
CA HIS A 105 17.71 1.93 3.72
C HIS A 105 16.42 2.67 4.11
N LEU A 106 15.39 1.93 4.51
CA LEU A 106 14.12 2.52 4.98
C LEU A 106 14.32 3.33 6.26
N ASN A 107 15.07 2.82 7.23
CA ASN A 107 15.39 3.54 8.46
C ASN A 107 16.18 4.81 8.18
N GLN A 108 17.10 4.78 7.22
CA GLN A 108 17.84 5.96 6.78
C GLN A 108 16.91 7.00 6.16
N GLN A 109 16.01 6.60 5.24
CA GLN A 109 15.02 7.52 4.69
C GLN A 109 14.12 8.14 5.77
N TYR A 110 13.70 7.33 6.75
CA TYR A 110 12.90 7.81 7.87
C TYR A 110 13.67 8.88 8.67
N ALA A 111 14.94 8.63 9.02
CA ALA A 111 15.79 9.59 9.71
C ALA A 111 15.98 10.88 8.89
N ASP A 112 16.20 10.78 7.58
CA ASP A 112 16.35 11.94 6.69
C ASP A 112 15.06 12.77 6.64
N THR A 113 13.89 12.13 6.57
CA THR A 113 12.59 12.84 6.56
C THR A 113 12.30 13.54 7.89
N LEU A 114 12.66 12.94 9.03
CA LEU A 114 12.55 13.58 10.34
C LEU A 114 13.44 14.81 10.44
N SER A 115 14.70 14.71 10.01
CA SER A 115 15.62 15.84 10.05
C SER A 115 15.12 17.01 9.19
N ARG A 116 14.58 16.75 8.01
CA ARG A 116 13.96 17.78 7.17
C ARG A 116 12.81 18.48 7.88
N LEU A 117 11.91 17.71 8.50
CA LEU A 117 10.77 18.26 9.24
C LEU A 117 11.23 19.17 10.39
N ASP A 118 12.26 18.77 11.14
CA ASP A 118 12.84 19.59 12.22
C ASP A 118 13.42 20.90 11.69
N THR A 119 14.13 20.86 10.55
CA THR A 119 14.67 22.09 9.93
C THR A 119 13.58 23.04 9.46
N GLU A 120 12.52 22.53 8.83
CA GLU A 120 11.38 23.34 8.41
C GLU A 120 10.67 23.98 9.61
N THR A 121 10.53 23.23 10.71
CA THR A 121 9.92 23.71 11.95
C THR A 121 10.75 24.84 12.59
N LEU A 122 12.08 24.67 12.66
CA LEU A 122 12.99 25.71 13.15
C LEU A 122 12.96 26.95 12.26
N GLN A 123 12.94 26.78 10.94
CA GLN A 123 12.86 27.89 9.99
C GLN A 123 11.55 28.67 10.14
N GLN A 124 10.42 27.99 10.30
CA GLN A 124 9.12 28.64 10.58
C GLN A 124 9.15 29.44 11.88
N LEU A 125 9.73 28.88 12.95
CA LEU A 125 9.85 29.57 14.24
C LEU A 125 10.71 30.83 14.13
N MET A 126 11.84 30.76 13.43
CA MET A 126 12.71 31.91 13.20
C MET A 126 12.00 33.03 12.43
N MET A 127 11.28 32.67 11.35
CA MET A 127 10.52 33.64 10.56
C MET A 127 9.42 34.32 11.40
N LEU A 128 8.71 33.54 12.22
CA LEU A 128 7.66 34.06 13.10
C LEU A 128 8.22 34.98 14.20
N GLN A 129 9.39 34.68 14.75
CA GLN A 129 10.08 35.57 15.68
C GLN A 129 10.49 36.88 15.02
N GLY A 130 11.03 36.84 13.80
CA GLY A 130 11.38 38.03 13.02
C GLY A 130 10.17 38.94 12.75
N LEU A 131 9.04 38.37 12.35
CA LEU A 131 7.79 39.12 12.14
C LEU A 131 7.27 39.76 13.44
N LYS A 132 7.35 39.05 14.57
CA LYS A 132 6.96 39.59 15.88
C LYS A 132 7.85 40.76 16.32
N GLN A 133 9.15 40.68 16.04
CA GLN A 133 10.09 41.74 16.39
C GLN A 133 9.87 42.99 15.53
N ALA A 134 9.70 42.82 14.20
CA ALA A 134 9.39 43.91 13.29
C ALA A 134 8.07 44.63 13.67
N ALA A 135 7.03 43.87 14.07
CA ALA A 135 5.77 44.44 14.54
C ALA A 135 5.93 45.27 15.83
N LYS A 136 6.84 44.88 16.73
CA LYS A 136 7.14 45.59 17.98
C LYS A 136 7.97 46.86 17.78
N GLU A 137 8.76 46.93 16.71
CA GLU A 137 9.62 48.08 16.37
C GLU A 137 8.93 49.11 15.47
N SER A 138 7.71 48.82 15.00
CA SER A 138 6.87 49.77 14.24
C SER A 138 6.70 51.09 15.00
N PRO A 139 7.06 52.25 14.42
CA PRO A 139 6.86 53.55 15.07
C PRO A 139 5.38 53.78 15.34
N LYS A 140 5.02 54.11 16.59
CA LYS A 140 3.67 54.61 16.88
C LYS A 140 3.51 55.94 16.17
N VAL A 141 2.79 55.93 15.05
CA VAL A 141 2.34 57.16 14.39
C VAL A 141 1.31 57.80 15.32
N TYR A 142 1.76 58.73 16.16
CA TYR A 142 0.86 59.61 16.89
C TYR A 142 0.34 60.64 15.89
N LEU A 143 -0.91 60.47 15.46
CA LEU A 143 -1.67 61.51 14.77
C LEU A 143 -2.02 62.58 15.81
N GLY A 144 -1.49 63.80 15.59
CA GLY A 144 -1.84 65.00 16.36
C GLY A 144 -3.09 65.69 15.82
#